data_AF-A0A3P9BYR3-F1
#
_entry.id   AF-A0A3P9BYR3-F1
#
_cell.length_a   1.000
_cell.length_b   1.000
_cell.length_c   1.000
_cell.angle_alpha   90.00
_cell.angle_beta   90.00
_cell.angle_gamma   90.00
#
_symmetry.space_group_name_H-M   'P 1'
#
loop_
_entity.id
_entity.type
_entity.pdbx_description
1 polymer ?
#
loop_
_entity_poly.entity_id
_entity_poly.type
_entity_poly.pdbx_seq_one_letter_code
_entity_poly.pdbx_strand_id
1 'polypeptide(L)'
;MTYLWVSVAVLGVSVLLSELIRSAARVFPRDYRIYLLEAASTFQLCCCTHELKLLGDSAHLELSYGLALTYTVTLVHLVTFQDATCNPTAALESVCRGTRSLRAAGVLIMLQFAAAVASQSYVASVWSQGLSDIHLQHQSTDFRCFDPLGGTLLEAAVVELACAFVFQAACMHVHKLDERLQVHFIAAVVTAAVYAGGEISGAVFNPVLAFSVQFPCSGHTYLEYCFVYWLGPVLGVVSCILLFEKIIPFLFGGSTVGLDVPAIQKKKTQ
;
A
#
# COMPACT_ATOMS: atom_id res chain seq x y z
N MET A 1 -10.85 24.13 -11.20
CA MET A 1 -10.52 24.42 -9.79
C MET A 1 -11.59 23.96 -8.80
N THR A 2 -12.88 24.14 -9.07
CA THR A 2 -13.96 23.66 -8.16
C THR A 2 -13.90 22.16 -7.90
N TYR A 3 -13.70 21.35 -8.95
CA TYR A 3 -13.54 19.89 -8.81
C TYR A 3 -12.40 19.50 -7.86
N LEU A 4 -11.27 20.22 -7.88
CA LEU A 4 -10.12 19.94 -7.01
C LEU A 4 -10.48 20.15 -5.53
N TRP A 5 -11.15 21.25 -5.19
CA TRP A 5 -11.58 21.51 -3.82
C TRP A 5 -12.61 20.50 -3.32
N VAL A 6 -13.53 20.07 -4.21
CA VAL A 6 -14.50 19.02 -3.90
C VAL A 6 -13.77 17.70 -3.63
N SER A 7 -12.83 17.29 -4.48
CA SER A 7 -12.03 16.08 -4.25
C SER A 7 -11.23 16.16 -2.95
N VAL A 8 -10.59 17.29 -2.65
CA VAL A 8 -9.90 17.50 -1.36
C VAL A 8 -10.86 17.38 -0.17
N ALA A 9 -12.09 17.89 -0.29
CA ALA A 9 -13.11 17.72 0.74
C ALA A 9 -13.53 16.25 0.90
N VAL A 10 -13.73 15.51 -0.20
CA VAL A 10 -14.05 14.06 -0.19
C VAL A 10 -12.92 13.26 0.47
N LEU A 11 -11.67 13.56 0.13
CA LEU A 11 -10.48 12.99 0.77
C LEU A 11 -10.51 13.26 2.29
N GLY A 12 -10.72 14.51 2.68
CA GLY A 12 -10.82 14.92 4.10
C GLY A 12 -11.92 14.20 4.86
N VAL A 13 -13.13 14.07 4.29
CA VAL A 13 -14.25 13.34 4.91
C VAL A 13 -13.90 11.86 5.08
N SER A 14 -13.27 11.23 4.08
CA SER A 14 -12.85 9.83 4.15
C SER A 14 -11.83 9.59 5.28
N VAL A 15 -10.89 10.52 5.47
CA VAL A 15 -9.92 10.49 6.57
C VAL A 15 -10.64 10.69 7.92
N LEU A 16 -11.56 11.65 8.03
CA LEU A 16 -12.30 11.92 9.26
C LEU A 16 -13.18 10.74 9.69
N LEU A 17 -13.90 10.12 8.75
CA LEU A 17 -14.69 8.92 9.02
C LEU A 17 -13.80 7.78 9.56
N SER A 18 -12.63 7.61 8.96
CA SER A 18 -11.66 6.59 9.40
C SER A 18 -11.10 6.92 10.79
N GLU A 19 -10.81 8.18 11.09
CA GLU A 19 -10.39 8.64 12.42
C GLU A 19 -11.48 8.41 13.49
N LEU A 20 -12.76 8.56 13.14
CA LEU A 20 -13.87 8.23 14.06
C LEU A 20 -13.84 6.74 14.42
N ILE A 21 -13.63 5.86 13.44
CA ILE A 21 -13.51 4.42 13.67
C ILE A 21 -12.28 4.10 14.53
N ARG A 22 -11.12 4.73 14.24
CA ARG A 22 -9.90 4.54 15.07
C ARG A 22 -10.08 5.06 16.49
N SER A 23 -10.78 6.18 16.67
CA SER A 23 -11.08 6.73 17.98
C SER A 23 -12.00 5.80 18.77
N ALA A 24 -13.05 5.27 18.13
CA ALA A 24 -13.92 4.26 18.71
C ALA A 24 -13.14 2.96 19.04
N ALA A 25 -12.16 2.57 18.22
CA ALA A 25 -11.32 1.40 18.47
C ALA A 25 -10.53 1.47 19.78
N ARG A 26 -10.32 2.67 20.35
CA ARG A 26 -9.63 2.84 21.64
C ARG A 26 -10.38 2.25 22.83
N VAL A 27 -11.70 2.03 22.71
CA VAL A 27 -12.51 1.41 23.79
C VAL A 27 -12.41 -0.12 23.79
N PHE A 28 -11.86 -0.72 22.73
CA PHE A 28 -11.72 -2.17 22.61
C PHE A 28 -10.39 -2.65 23.23
N PRO A 29 -10.31 -3.93 23.66
CA PRO A 29 -9.06 -4.50 24.15
C PRO A 29 -7.96 -4.44 23.08
N ARG A 30 -6.71 -4.31 23.52
CA ARG A 30 -5.53 -4.12 22.66
C ARG A 30 -5.43 -5.15 21.53
N ASP A 31 -5.75 -6.41 21.83
CA ASP A 31 -5.67 -7.52 20.88
C ASP A 31 -6.68 -7.39 19.74
N TYR A 32 -7.83 -6.74 19.99
CA TYR A 32 -8.86 -6.51 18.97
C TYR A 32 -8.69 -5.17 18.24
N ARG A 33 -7.99 -4.22 18.86
CA ARG A 33 -7.79 -2.87 18.32
C ARG A 33 -7.14 -2.91 16.93
N ILE A 34 -6.14 -3.79 16.72
CA ILE A 34 -5.42 -3.88 15.44
C ILE A 34 -6.35 -4.20 14.26
N TYR A 35 -7.39 -5.02 14.48
CA TYR A 35 -8.36 -5.39 13.44
C TYR A 35 -9.19 -4.18 12.98
N LEU A 36 -9.62 -3.33 13.93
CA LEU A 36 -10.34 -2.09 13.62
C LEU A 36 -9.44 -1.05 12.96
N LEU A 37 -8.17 -0.94 13.40
CA LEU A 37 -7.20 -0.06 12.77
C LEU A 37 -6.94 -0.46 11.31
N GLU A 38 -6.87 -1.76 11.02
CA GLU A 38 -6.67 -2.29 9.67
C GLU A 38 -7.87 -2.08 8.77
N ALA A 39 -9.09 -2.31 9.27
CA ALA A 39 -10.30 -2.00 8.53
C ALA A 39 -10.41 -0.48 8.23
N ALA A 40 -10.22 0.38 9.24
CA ALA A 40 -10.31 1.83 9.08
C ALA A 40 -9.24 2.39 8.13
N SER A 41 -8.00 1.90 8.25
CA SER A 41 -6.89 2.39 7.42
C SER A 41 -6.98 1.87 5.99
N THR A 42 -7.40 0.62 5.77
CA THR A 42 -7.65 0.10 4.42
C THR A 42 -8.82 0.81 3.75
N PHE A 43 -9.89 1.10 4.49
CA PHE A 43 -11.01 1.91 3.99
C PHE A 43 -10.54 3.31 3.57
N GLN A 44 -9.78 4.00 4.42
CA GLN A 44 -9.20 5.30 4.09
C GLN A 44 -8.33 5.24 2.84
N LEU A 45 -7.42 4.26 2.76
CA LEU A 45 -6.53 4.05 1.62
C LEU A 45 -7.34 3.93 0.32
N CYS A 46 -8.30 3.01 0.30
CA CYS A 46 -9.08 2.75 -0.90
C CYS A 46 -9.96 3.95 -1.29
N CYS A 47 -10.65 4.59 -0.34
CA CYS A 47 -11.48 5.77 -0.63
C CYS A 47 -10.64 6.91 -1.22
N CYS A 48 -9.47 7.17 -0.63
CA CYS A 48 -8.59 8.21 -1.12
C CYS A 48 -8.03 7.90 -2.51
N THR A 49 -7.62 6.66 -2.76
CA THR A 49 -7.12 6.25 -4.07
C THR A 49 -8.21 6.28 -5.14
N HIS A 50 -9.46 5.90 -4.83
CA HIS A 50 -10.60 6.02 -5.74
C HIS A 50 -10.81 7.47 -6.20
N GLU A 51 -10.84 8.44 -5.27
CA GLU A 51 -11.03 9.85 -5.62
C GLU A 51 -9.82 10.42 -6.38
N LEU A 52 -8.58 10.05 -6.00
CA LEU A 52 -7.38 10.45 -6.74
C LEU A 52 -7.35 9.85 -8.15
N LYS A 53 -7.74 8.59 -8.32
CA LYS A 53 -7.86 7.94 -9.64
C LYS A 53 -8.89 8.65 -10.50
N LEU A 54 -10.08 8.92 -9.96
CA LEU A 54 -11.10 9.66 -10.70
C LEU A 54 -10.61 11.04 -11.14
N LEU A 55 -9.92 11.75 -10.24
CA LEU A 55 -9.34 13.05 -10.54
C LEU A 55 -8.26 12.96 -11.63
N GLY A 56 -7.42 11.92 -11.62
CA GLY A 56 -6.39 11.68 -12.63
C GLY A 56 -6.96 11.29 -14.00
N ASP A 57 -8.00 10.45 -14.01
CA ASP A 57 -8.61 9.94 -15.25
C ASP A 57 -9.50 11.00 -15.93
N SER A 58 -10.18 11.84 -15.13
CA SER A 58 -11.23 12.74 -15.63
C SER A 58 -10.83 14.21 -15.69
N ALA A 59 -9.89 14.67 -14.84
CA ALA A 59 -9.45 16.05 -14.89
C ALA A 59 -8.17 16.19 -15.71
N HIS A 60 -8.08 17.27 -16.50
CA HIS A 60 -6.82 17.75 -17.06
C HIS A 60 -5.96 18.41 -15.98
N LEU A 61 -5.72 17.70 -14.88
CA LEU A 61 -4.92 18.19 -13.76
C LEU A 61 -3.45 18.19 -14.17
N GLU A 62 -2.76 19.30 -13.96
CA GLU A 62 -1.32 19.31 -14.20
C GLU A 62 -0.63 18.27 -13.31
N LEU A 63 0.34 17.56 -13.89
CA LEU A 63 1.09 16.49 -13.24
C LEU A 63 1.62 16.92 -11.86
N SER A 64 2.09 18.16 -11.73
CA SER A 64 2.59 18.73 -10.47
C SER A 64 1.55 18.69 -9.35
N TYR A 65 0.29 19.05 -9.63
CA TYR A 65 -0.79 18.99 -8.65
C TYR A 65 -1.17 17.55 -8.33
N GLY A 66 -1.21 16.66 -9.32
CA GLY A 66 -1.46 15.23 -9.10
C GLY A 66 -0.43 14.60 -8.17
N LEU A 67 0.86 14.83 -8.43
CA LEU A 67 1.95 14.35 -7.58
C LEU A 67 1.94 14.99 -6.19
N ALA A 68 1.64 16.28 -6.08
CA ALA A 68 1.53 16.95 -4.78
C ALA A 68 0.37 16.39 -3.94
N LEU A 69 -0.77 16.08 -4.55
CA LEU A 69 -1.89 15.42 -3.89
C LEU A 69 -1.52 14.00 -3.47
N THR A 70 -0.93 13.19 -4.36
CA THR A 70 -0.47 11.83 -4.04
C THR A 70 0.50 11.84 -2.86
N TYR A 71 1.49 12.75 -2.87
CA TYR A 71 2.43 12.92 -1.77
C TYR A 71 1.72 13.30 -0.47
N THR A 72 0.83 14.29 -0.52
CA THR A 72 0.12 14.80 0.67
C THR A 72 -0.81 13.74 1.26
N VAL A 73 -1.58 13.05 0.42
CA VAL A 73 -2.47 11.96 0.83
C VAL A 73 -1.67 10.78 1.38
N THR A 74 -0.53 10.43 0.77
CA THR A 74 0.37 9.39 1.30
C THR A 74 0.92 9.78 2.67
N LEU A 75 1.32 11.04 2.88
CA LEU A 75 1.72 11.52 4.20
C LEU A 75 0.59 11.35 5.22
N VAL A 76 -0.63 11.76 4.86
CA VAL A 76 -1.82 11.58 5.72
C VAL A 76 -2.03 10.12 6.06
N HIS A 77 -1.92 9.20 5.10
CA HIS A 77 -1.99 7.76 5.36
C HIS A 77 -0.92 7.32 6.37
N LEU A 78 0.35 7.65 6.12
CA LEU A 78 1.46 7.24 6.99
C LEU A 78 1.32 7.74 8.42
N VAL A 79 0.81 8.96 8.64
CA VAL A 79 0.63 9.50 10.00
C VAL A 79 -0.65 9.02 10.69
N THR A 80 -1.66 8.56 9.93
CA THR A 80 -2.96 8.12 10.49
C THR A 80 -3.07 6.60 10.66
N PHE A 81 -2.32 5.80 9.90
CA PHE A 81 -2.48 4.35 9.85
C PHE A 81 -2.00 3.63 11.12
N GLN A 82 -1.22 4.29 11.98
CA GLN A 82 -0.69 3.70 13.21
C GLN A 82 0.04 2.37 12.88
N ASP A 83 -0.40 1.26 13.48
CA ASP A 83 0.20 -0.07 13.28
C ASP A 83 -0.40 -0.87 12.11
N ALA A 84 -1.33 -0.29 11.34
CA ALA A 84 -2.01 -0.99 10.26
C ALA A 84 -1.12 -1.14 9.01
N THR A 85 -1.07 -2.36 8.48
CA THR A 85 -0.31 -2.69 7.25
C THR A 85 -1.08 -2.34 5.97
N CYS A 86 -2.40 -2.48 5.98
CA CYS A 86 -3.29 -2.22 4.84
C CYS A 86 -2.91 -2.97 3.55
N ASN A 87 -2.14 -4.06 3.66
CA ASN A 87 -1.60 -4.78 2.52
C ASN A 87 -1.49 -6.29 2.83
N PRO A 88 -2.15 -7.16 2.04
CA PRO A 88 -2.05 -8.61 2.20
C PRO A 88 -0.61 -9.15 2.13
N THR A 89 0.27 -8.56 1.31
CA THR A 89 1.67 -9.03 1.21
C THR A 89 2.43 -8.79 2.52
N ALA A 90 2.22 -7.64 3.16
CA ALA A 90 2.81 -7.32 4.47
C ALA A 90 2.23 -8.21 5.59
N ALA A 91 0.94 -8.52 5.54
CA ALA A 91 0.33 -9.48 6.47
C ALA A 91 0.98 -10.88 6.34
N LEU A 92 1.18 -11.37 5.11
CA LEU A 92 1.87 -12.64 4.84
C LEU A 92 3.35 -12.60 5.24
N GLU A 93 4.05 -11.50 4.98
CA GLU A 93 5.44 -11.30 5.43
C GLU A 93 5.53 -11.45 6.96
N SER A 94 4.59 -10.89 7.73
CA SER A 94 4.59 -11.01 9.18
C SER A 94 4.44 -12.45 9.68
N VAL A 95 3.75 -13.31 8.90
CA VAL A 95 3.67 -14.75 9.17
C VAL A 95 5.00 -15.42 8.87
N CYS A 96 5.61 -15.12 7.72
CA CYS A 96 6.92 -15.66 7.32
C CYS A 96 8.03 -15.29 8.32
N ARG A 97 7.95 -14.09 8.93
CA ARG A 97 8.88 -13.63 9.97
C ARG A 97 8.57 -14.15 11.37
N GLY A 98 7.47 -14.87 11.55
CA GLY A 98 7.03 -15.39 12.86
C GLY A 98 6.54 -14.31 13.84
N THR A 99 6.32 -13.07 13.37
CA THR A 99 5.83 -11.98 14.22
C THR A 99 4.31 -12.00 14.39
N ARG A 100 3.59 -12.75 13.54
CA ARG A 100 2.14 -12.94 13.63
C ARG A 100 1.73 -14.36 13.26
N SER A 101 0.66 -14.86 13.87
CA SER A 101 0.10 -16.18 13.54
C SER A 101 -0.67 -16.15 12.21
N LEU A 102 -0.69 -17.29 11.51
CA LEU A 102 -1.44 -17.43 10.24
C LEU A 102 -2.92 -17.09 10.40
N ARG A 103 -3.54 -17.49 11.52
CA ARG A 103 -4.95 -17.17 11.81
C ARG A 103 -5.17 -15.66 11.94
N ALA A 104 -4.30 -14.96 12.68
CA ALA A 104 -4.43 -13.51 12.86
C ALA A 104 -4.23 -12.77 11.54
N ALA A 105 -3.25 -13.18 10.72
CA ALA A 105 -3.04 -12.63 9.39
C ALA A 105 -4.24 -12.88 8.45
N GLY A 106 -4.84 -14.08 8.51
CA GLY A 106 -6.06 -14.39 7.76
C GLY A 106 -7.23 -13.47 8.11
N VAL A 107 -7.45 -13.21 9.41
CA VAL A 107 -8.48 -12.25 9.84
C VAL A 107 -8.18 -10.82 9.37
N LEU A 108 -6.91 -10.40 9.42
CA LEU A 108 -6.50 -9.09 8.90
C LEU A 108 -6.80 -8.95 7.42
N ILE A 109 -6.39 -9.92 6.60
CA ILE A 109 -6.63 -9.91 5.15
C ILE A 109 -8.14 -9.87 4.88
N MET A 110 -8.94 -10.66 5.58
CA MET A 110 -10.41 -10.63 5.43
C MET A 110 -11.00 -9.24 5.72
N LEU A 111 -10.52 -8.56 6.76
CA LEU A 111 -10.97 -7.22 7.11
C LEU A 111 -10.49 -6.16 6.12
N GLN A 112 -9.28 -6.31 5.57
CA GLN A 112 -8.78 -5.46 4.50
C GLN A 112 -9.70 -5.57 3.27
N PHE A 113 -10.07 -6.78 2.84
CA PHE A 113 -10.99 -6.98 1.72
C PHE A 113 -12.40 -6.47 2.02
N ALA A 114 -12.92 -6.67 3.24
CA ALA A 114 -14.20 -6.12 3.64
C ALA A 114 -14.20 -4.57 3.60
N ALA A 115 -13.13 -3.94 4.05
CA ALA A 115 -12.95 -2.49 3.97
C ALA A 115 -12.82 -1.99 2.52
N ALA A 116 -12.17 -2.75 1.64
CA ALA A 116 -12.11 -2.45 0.21
C ALA A 116 -13.51 -2.48 -0.43
N VAL A 117 -14.32 -3.51 -0.17
CA VAL A 117 -15.72 -3.56 -0.67
C VAL A 117 -16.56 -2.41 -0.10
N ALA A 118 -16.40 -2.10 1.19
CA ALA A 118 -17.08 -0.97 1.82
C ALA A 118 -16.68 0.36 1.16
N SER A 119 -15.39 0.52 0.80
CA SER A 119 -14.91 1.71 0.11
C SER A 119 -15.54 1.88 -1.27
N GLN A 120 -15.69 0.81 -2.05
CA GLN A 120 -16.36 0.85 -3.37
C GLN A 120 -17.81 1.35 -3.24
N SER A 121 -18.53 0.86 -2.24
CA SER A 121 -19.92 1.28 -1.98
C SER A 121 -20.01 2.74 -1.51
N TYR A 122 -19.07 3.16 -0.66
CA TYR A 122 -18.99 4.52 -0.16
C TYR A 122 -18.67 5.52 -1.27
N VAL A 123 -17.65 5.27 -2.10
CA VAL A 123 -17.26 6.21 -3.16
C VAL A 123 -18.33 6.31 -4.24
N ALA A 124 -18.99 5.20 -4.62
CA ALA A 124 -20.13 5.25 -5.52
C ALA A 124 -21.27 6.13 -4.96
N SER A 125 -21.53 6.04 -3.64
CA SER A 125 -22.53 6.88 -2.97
C SER A 125 -22.13 8.36 -2.97
N VAL A 126 -20.85 8.67 -2.75
CA VAL A 126 -20.33 10.06 -2.81
C VAL A 126 -20.43 10.60 -4.23
N TRP A 127 -19.96 9.85 -5.23
CA TRP A 127 -19.98 10.26 -6.63
C TRP A 127 -21.40 10.45 -7.17
N SER A 128 -22.38 9.64 -6.71
CA SER A 128 -23.79 9.78 -7.10
C SER A 128 -24.44 11.10 -6.71
N GLN A 129 -23.83 11.85 -5.78
CA GLN A 129 -24.30 13.18 -5.39
C GLN A 129 -23.92 14.27 -6.39
N GLY A 130 -23.07 13.98 -7.38
CA GLY A 130 -22.74 14.93 -8.44
C GLY A 130 -22.10 16.22 -7.93
N LEU A 131 -21.26 16.15 -6.88
CA LEU A 131 -20.71 17.31 -6.18
C LEU A 131 -19.76 18.17 -7.04
N SER A 132 -19.31 17.64 -8.18
CA SER A 132 -18.45 18.32 -9.14
C SER A 132 -18.67 17.80 -10.56
N ASP A 133 -18.12 18.49 -11.56
CA ASP A 133 -18.24 18.09 -12.97
C ASP A 133 -17.64 16.71 -13.24
N ILE A 134 -16.53 16.34 -12.57
CA ILE A 134 -15.93 15.00 -12.71
C ILE A 134 -16.84 13.91 -12.10
N HIS A 135 -17.58 14.22 -11.03
CA HIS A 135 -18.55 13.29 -10.43
C HIS A 135 -19.76 13.11 -11.33
N LEU A 136 -20.28 14.20 -11.91
CA LEU A 136 -21.38 14.16 -12.88
C LEU A 136 -20.98 13.40 -14.16
N GLN A 137 -19.77 13.62 -14.65
CA GLN A 137 -19.23 12.89 -15.79
C GLN A 137 -19.11 11.40 -15.48
N HIS A 138 -18.55 11.03 -14.33
CA HIS A 138 -18.41 9.63 -13.94
C HIS A 138 -19.77 8.94 -13.70
N GLN A 139 -20.74 9.68 -13.17
CA GLN A 139 -22.13 9.24 -13.05
C GLN A 139 -22.77 9.00 -14.42
N SER A 140 -22.49 9.85 -15.42
CA SER A 140 -23.01 9.67 -16.78
C SER A 140 -22.51 8.37 -17.46
N THR A 141 -21.37 7.85 -17.01
CA THR A 141 -20.82 6.56 -17.43
C THR A 141 -21.17 5.41 -16.49
N ASP A 142 -22.16 5.58 -15.60
CA ASP A 142 -22.60 4.55 -14.64
C ASP A 142 -21.46 4.05 -13.74
N PHE A 143 -20.57 4.98 -13.34
CA PHE A 143 -19.36 4.72 -12.52
C PHE A 143 -18.43 3.65 -13.11
N ARG A 144 -18.49 3.41 -14.42
CA ARG A 144 -17.62 2.46 -15.10
C ARG A 144 -16.19 3.00 -15.16
N CYS A 145 -15.23 2.11 -14.94
CA CYS A 145 -13.84 2.34 -15.30
C CYS A 145 -13.41 1.41 -16.44
N PHE A 146 -12.57 1.96 -17.31
CA PHE A 146 -12.04 1.27 -18.49
C PHE A 146 -10.67 0.66 -18.18
N ASP A 147 -10.06 0.04 -19.19
CA ASP A 147 -8.79 -0.67 -19.07
C ASP A 147 -7.76 0.15 -18.27
N PRO A 148 -7.38 -0.31 -17.06
CA PRO A 148 -6.50 0.43 -16.19
C PRO A 148 -5.03 0.26 -16.57
N LEU A 149 -4.70 -0.59 -17.55
CA LEU A 149 -3.32 -0.85 -17.97
C LEU A 149 -2.96 0.00 -19.20
N GLY A 150 -1.85 0.74 -19.10
CA GLY A 150 -1.29 1.48 -20.24
C GLY A 150 -0.30 0.69 -21.10
N GLY A 151 -0.10 -0.60 -20.81
CA GLY A 151 0.86 -1.47 -21.49
C GLY A 151 0.44 -2.94 -21.44
N THR A 152 1.37 -3.84 -21.77
CA THR A 152 1.10 -5.29 -21.71
C THR A 152 0.99 -5.80 -20.27
N LEU A 153 0.34 -6.95 -20.09
CA LEU A 153 0.25 -7.63 -18.78
C LEU A 153 1.62 -7.87 -18.13
N LEU A 154 2.62 -8.23 -18.93
CA LEU A 154 3.97 -8.47 -18.43
C LEU A 154 4.64 -7.17 -17.98
N GLU A 155 4.53 -6.11 -18.77
CA GLU A 155 5.06 -4.79 -18.40
C GLU A 155 4.42 -4.29 -17.10
N ALA A 156 3.09 -4.38 -16.98
CA ALA A 156 2.39 -4.01 -15.76
C ALA A 156 2.82 -4.85 -14.55
N ALA A 157 2.94 -6.18 -14.71
CA ALA A 157 3.41 -7.05 -13.63
C ALA A 157 4.85 -6.75 -13.19
N VAL A 158 5.74 -6.40 -14.13
CA VAL A 158 7.12 -5.99 -13.84
C VAL A 158 7.16 -4.65 -13.10
N VAL A 159 6.33 -3.69 -13.50
CA VAL A 159 6.19 -2.40 -12.80
C VAL A 159 5.71 -2.59 -11.37
N GLU A 160 4.66 -3.39 -11.16
CA GLU A 160 4.13 -3.72 -9.84
C GLU A 160 5.15 -4.42 -8.95
N LEU A 161 5.93 -5.35 -9.52
CA LEU A 161 7.06 -6.01 -8.85
C LEU A 161 8.12 -4.99 -8.43
N ALA A 162 8.56 -4.12 -9.35
CA ALA A 162 9.60 -3.13 -9.09
C ALA A 162 9.15 -2.12 -8.02
N CYS A 163 7.90 -1.65 -8.10
CA CYS A 163 7.31 -0.75 -7.12
C CYS A 163 7.23 -1.40 -5.73
N ALA A 164 6.76 -2.64 -5.64
CA ALA A 164 6.71 -3.39 -4.38
C ALA A 164 8.11 -3.63 -3.80
N PHE A 165 9.09 -3.97 -4.65
CA PHE A 165 10.48 -4.13 -4.24
C PHE A 165 11.06 -2.84 -3.65
N VAL A 166 10.90 -1.71 -4.35
CA VAL A 166 11.44 -0.41 -3.92
C VAL A 166 10.76 0.05 -2.64
N PHE A 167 9.44 -0.07 -2.55
CA PHE A 167 8.69 0.24 -1.34
C PHE A 167 9.14 -0.62 -0.15
N GLN A 168 9.27 -1.94 -0.35
CA GLN A 168 9.76 -2.85 0.69
C GLN A 168 11.18 -2.49 1.13
N ALA A 169 12.08 -2.20 0.18
CA ALA A 169 13.45 -1.80 0.46
C ALA A 169 13.49 -0.50 1.27
N ALA A 170 12.63 0.46 0.92
CA ALA A 170 12.47 1.70 1.66
C ALA A 170 11.99 1.43 3.10
N CYS A 171 10.95 0.64 3.30
CA CYS A 171 10.45 0.26 4.63
C CYS A 171 11.51 -0.47 5.47
N MET A 172 12.30 -1.36 4.88
CA MET A 172 13.37 -2.08 5.60
C MET A 172 14.47 -1.14 6.09
N HIS A 173 14.74 -0.04 5.38
CA HIS A 173 15.89 0.84 5.63
C HIS A 173 15.51 2.20 6.21
N VAL A 174 14.21 2.53 6.30
CA VAL A 174 13.73 3.84 6.76
C VAL A 174 14.20 4.17 8.18
N HIS A 175 14.38 3.16 9.03
CA HIS A 175 14.88 3.31 10.40
C HIS A 175 16.28 3.94 10.49
N LYS A 176 17.04 3.97 9.39
CA LYS A 176 18.35 4.63 9.30
C LYS A 176 18.25 6.15 9.16
N LEU A 177 17.06 6.68 8.89
CA LEU A 177 16.79 8.10 8.79
C LEU A 177 16.24 8.64 10.11
N ASP A 178 16.40 9.94 10.33
CA ASP A 178 15.77 10.65 11.43
C ASP A 178 14.25 10.44 11.41
N GLU A 179 13.63 10.19 12.57
CA GLU A 179 12.20 9.86 12.71
C GLU A 179 11.27 10.84 11.97
N ARG A 180 11.61 12.14 11.98
CA ARG A 180 10.84 13.18 11.29
C ARG A 180 10.88 13.04 9.77
N LEU A 181 11.96 12.50 9.21
CA LEU A 181 12.15 12.34 7.77
C LEU A 181 11.57 11.02 7.26
N GLN A 182 11.36 10.03 8.12
CA GLN A 182 10.90 8.68 7.73
C GLN A 182 9.59 8.72 6.93
N VAL A 183 8.58 9.44 7.43
CA VAL A 183 7.28 9.57 6.74
C VAL A 183 7.40 10.29 5.40
N HIS A 184 8.24 11.33 5.33
CA HIS A 184 8.49 12.08 4.10
C HIS A 184 9.25 11.24 3.06
N PHE A 185 10.20 10.43 3.50
CA PHE A 185 10.94 9.52 2.64
C PHE A 185 10.01 8.48 2.02
N ILE A 186 9.17 7.81 2.82
CA ILE A 186 8.22 6.83 2.30
C ILE A 186 7.19 7.48 1.37
N ALA A 187 6.66 8.66 1.73
CA ALA A 187 5.73 9.38 0.86
C ALA A 187 6.38 9.78 -0.47
N ALA A 188 7.65 10.20 -0.46
CA ALA A 188 8.39 10.50 -1.68
C ALA A 188 8.63 9.25 -2.53
N VAL A 189 8.97 8.11 -1.93
CA VAL A 189 9.13 6.82 -2.63
C VAL A 189 7.84 6.39 -3.32
N VAL A 190 6.70 6.44 -2.61
CA VAL A 190 5.39 6.12 -3.19
C VAL A 190 5.04 7.09 -4.32
N THR A 191 5.27 8.39 -4.12
CA THR A 191 4.99 9.41 -5.15
C THR A 191 5.87 9.21 -6.39
N ALA A 192 7.14 8.86 -6.21
CA ALA A 192 8.05 8.55 -7.32
C ALA A 192 7.64 7.27 -8.05
N ALA A 193 7.16 6.24 -7.33
CA ALA A 193 6.61 5.04 -7.93
C ALA A 193 5.35 5.35 -8.77
N VAL A 194 4.44 6.17 -8.25
CA VAL A 194 3.25 6.63 -9.00
C VAL A 194 3.64 7.45 -10.22
N TYR A 195 4.63 8.34 -10.12
CA TYR A 195 5.14 9.08 -11.27
C TYR A 195 5.73 8.16 -12.35
N ALA A 196 6.53 7.16 -11.95
CA ALA A 196 7.27 6.32 -12.89
C ALA A 196 6.46 5.17 -13.48
N GLY A 197 5.52 4.61 -12.73
CA GLY A 197 4.75 3.41 -13.10
C GLY A 197 3.24 3.62 -13.19
N GLY A 198 2.73 4.80 -12.81
CA GLY A 198 1.30 5.08 -12.74
C GLY A 198 0.59 4.91 -14.09
N GLU A 199 1.19 5.39 -15.18
CA GLU A 199 0.62 5.25 -16.52
C GLU A 199 0.57 3.81 -17.02
N ILE A 200 1.38 2.89 -16.47
CA ILE A 200 1.47 1.50 -16.94
C ILE A 200 0.54 0.57 -16.15
N SER A 201 0.59 0.63 -14.82
CA SER A 201 -0.18 -0.29 -13.94
C SER A 201 -1.04 0.41 -12.89
N GLY A 202 -0.94 1.74 -12.78
CA GLY A 202 -1.43 2.51 -11.65
C GLY A 202 -0.49 2.54 -10.44
N ALA A 203 0.66 1.84 -10.51
CA ALA A 203 1.65 1.71 -9.44
C ALA A 203 0.99 1.41 -8.07
N VAL A 204 0.26 0.30 -7.99
CA VAL A 204 -0.60 -0.01 -6.84
C VAL A 204 0.15 -0.77 -5.74
N PHE A 205 0.99 -1.72 -6.14
CA PHE A 205 1.87 -2.61 -5.36
C PHE A 205 1.23 -3.21 -4.09
N ASN A 206 -0.09 -3.34 -4.10
CA ASN A 206 -0.90 -3.73 -2.97
C ASN A 206 -2.15 -4.48 -3.46
N PRO A 207 -2.26 -5.81 -3.22
CA PRO A 207 -3.35 -6.60 -3.75
C PRO A 207 -4.75 -6.18 -3.31
N VAL A 208 -4.93 -5.71 -2.07
CA VAL A 208 -6.27 -5.31 -1.59
C VAL A 208 -6.67 -3.94 -2.13
N LEU A 209 -5.71 -3.04 -2.32
CA LEU A 209 -5.96 -1.76 -2.97
C LEU A 209 -6.31 -1.97 -4.44
N ALA A 210 -5.55 -2.82 -5.15
CA ALA A 210 -5.83 -3.18 -6.53
C ALA A 210 -7.22 -3.81 -6.66
N PHE A 211 -7.57 -4.74 -5.75
CA PHE A 211 -8.93 -5.30 -5.67
C PHE A 211 -10.01 -4.21 -5.59
N SER A 212 -9.76 -3.15 -4.80
CA SER A 212 -10.72 -2.07 -4.68
C SER A 212 -10.83 -1.24 -5.96
N VAL A 213 -9.71 -0.83 -6.56
CA VAL A 213 -9.67 0.25 -7.56
C VAL A 213 -9.44 -0.21 -9.02
N GLN A 214 -8.87 -1.39 -9.24
CA GLN A 214 -8.53 -1.93 -10.58
C GLN A 214 -9.41 -3.08 -11.02
N PHE A 215 -9.65 -4.07 -10.14
CA PHE A 215 -10.44 -5.26 -10.52
C PHE A 215 -11.88 -4.98 -10.98
N PRO A 216 -12.57 -3.90 -10.53
CA PRO A 216 -13.87 -3.54 -11.08
C PRO A 216 -13.83 -3.03 -12.54
N CYS A 217 -12.65 -2.68 -13.06
CA CYS A 217 -12.50 -2.10 -14.38
C CYS A 217 -12.51 -3.16 -15.49
N SER A 218 -13.11 -2.81 -16.62
CA SER A 218 -13.10 -3.66 -17.83
C SER A 218 -11.70 -3.77 -18.44
N GLY A 219 -11.50 -4.66 -19.42
CA GLY A 219 -10.27 -4.78 -20.20
C GLY A 219 -9.58 -6.12 -20.01
N HIS A 220 -9.52 -6.59 -18.76
CA HIS A 220 -8.84 -7.84 -18.41
C HIS A 220 -9.70 -8.75 -17.54
N THR A 221 -9.38 -10.03 -17.57
CA THR A 221 -9.98 -11.05 -16.71
C THR A 221 -9.45 -10.94 -15.28
N TYR A 222 -10.20 -11.50 -14.34
CA TYR A 222 -9.78 -11.57 -12.93
C TYR A 222 -8.41 -12.25 -12.75
N LEU A 223 -8.11 -13.29 -13.53
CA LEU A 223 -6.82 -14.00 -13.44
C LEU A 223 -5.66 -13.17 -13.97
N GLU A 224 -5.87 -12.37 -15.01
CA GLU A 224 -4.86 -11.45 -15.54
C GLU A 224 -4.55 -10.33 -14.54
N TYR A 225 -5.57 -9.77 -13.89
CA TYR A 225 -5.34 -8.84 -12.79
C TYR A 225 -4.65 -9.50 -11.58
N CYS A 226 -4.95 -10.76 -11.26
CA CYS A 226 -4.18 -11.49 -10.25
C CYS A 226 -2.71 -11.67 -10.65
N PHE A 227 -2.43 -11.95 -11.92
CA PHE A 227 -1.06 -12.02 -12.42
C PHE A 227 -0.31 -10.70 -12.22
N VAL A 228 -0.94 -9.56 -12.50
CA VAL A 228 -0.33 -8.24 -12.31
C VAL A 228 -0.21 -7.86 -10.83
N TYR A 229 -1.35 -7.83 -10.12
CA TYR A 229 -1.47 -7.19 -8.80
C TYR A 229 -1.32 -8.12 -7.60
N TRP A 230 -1.25 -9.44 -7.80
CA TRP A 230 -0.84 -10.38 -6.75
C TRP A 230 0.58 -10.89 -6.98
N LEU A 231 0.84 -11.50 -8.14
CA LEU A 231 2.13 -12.14 -8.38
C LEU A 231 3.26 -11.10 -8.43
N GLY A 232 3.08 -9.97 -9.13
CA GLY A 232 4.05 -8.87 -9.16
C GLY A 232 4.47 -8.40 -7.75
N PRO A 233 3.53 -7.91 -6.92
CA PRO A 233 3.85 -7.41 -5.58
C PRO A 233 4.45 -8.47 -4.65
N VAL A 234 3.94 -9.71 -4.69
CA VAL A 234 4.51 -10.82 -3.89
C VAL A 234 5.96 -11.08 -4.29
N LEU A 235 6.25 -11.19 -5.60
CA LEU A 235 7.62 -11.39 -6.08
C LEU A 235 8.53 -10.21 -5.73
N GLY A 236 8.03 -8.98 -5.78
CA GLY A 236 8.79 -7.78 -5.40
C GLY A 236 9.24 -7.82 -3.94
N VAL A 237 8.30 -8.08 -3.03
CA VAL A 237 8.58 -8.20 -1.58
C VAL A 237 9.54 -9.35 -1.30
N VAL A 238 9.27 -10.54 -1.85
CA VAL A 238 10.12 -11.73 -1.65
C VAL A 238 11.53 -11.49 -2.17
N SER A 239 11.68 -10.93 -3.36
CA SER A 239 12.99 -10.65 -3.96
C SER A 239 13.77 -9.63 -3.13
N CYS A 240 13.11 -8.60 -2.61
CA CYS A 240 13.71 -7.62 -1.71
C CYS A 240 14.27 -8.27 -0.45
N ILE A 241 13.47 -9.08 0.24
CA ILE A 241 13.88 -9.77 1.46
C ILE A 241 15.05 -10.71 1.19
N LEU A 242 14.99 -11.50 0.11
CA LEU A 242 16.07 -12.40 -0.27
C LEU A 242 17.37 -11.64 -0.56
N LEU A 243 17.29 -10.51 -1.29
CA LEU A 243 18.46 -9.71 -1.60
C LEU A 243 19.13 -9.16 -0.33
N PHE A 244 18.38 -8.46 0.51
CA PHE A 244 18.95 -7.73 1.64
C PHE A 244 19.27 -8.62 2.86
N GLU A 245 18.53 -9.70 3.08
CA GLU A 245 18.74 -10.55 4.27
C GLU A 245 19.54 -11.82 4.01
N LYS A 246 19.61 -12.28 2.75
CA LYS A 246 20.31 -13.53 2.41
C LYS A 246 21.50 -13.26 1.50
N ILE A 247 21.28 -12.66 0.34
CA ILE A 247 22.31 -12.54 -0.71
C ILE A 247 23.41 -11.55 -0.30
N ILE A 248 23.07 -10.32 0.11
CA ILE A 248 24.06 -9.31 0.51
C ILE A 248 24.90 -9.79 1.71
N PRO A 249 24.30 -10.30 2.80
CA PRO A 249 25.07 -10.85 3.92
C PRO A 249 25.94 -12.06 3.53
N PHE A 250 25.48 -12.91 2.61
CA PHE A 250 26.29 -14.03 2.12
C PHE A 250 27.50 -13.55 1.31
N LEU A 251 27.32 -12.56 0.43
CA LEU A 251 28.38 -12.04 -0.45
C LEU A 251 29.38 -11.14 0.29
N PHE A 252 28.92 -10.33 1.25
CA PHE A 252 29.73 -9.29 1.89
C PHE A 252 29.97 -9.51 3.40
N GLY A 253 29.22 -10.40 4.05
CA GLY A 253 29.36 -10.74 5.47
C GLY A 253 30.37 -11.87 5.76
N GLY A 254 31.01 -12.42 4.72
CA GLY A 254 31.93 -13.56 4.80
C GLY A 254 33.41 -13.25 5.09
N SER A 255 33.74 -12.13 5.75
CA SER A 255 35.12 -11.79 6.15
C SER A 255 35.21 -11.15 7.54
N THR A 256 34.65 -11.80 8.57
CA THR A 256 35.08 -11.63 9.98
C THR A 256 34.85 -12.92 10.78
N VAL A 257 35.44 -14.03 10.34
CA VAL A 257 35.69 -15.18 11.23
C VAL A 257 37.19 -15.43 11.24
N GLY A 258 37.85 -14.87 12.25
CA GLY A 258 39.27 -15.07 12.49
C GLY A 258 39.88 -13.92 13.29
N LEU A 259 39.73 -13.95 14.61
CA LEU A 259 40.73 -13.49 15.57
C LEU A 259 40.33 -13.90 17.01
N ASP A 260 40.95 -15.01 17.42
CA ASP A 260 41.49 -15.34 18.75
C ASP A 260 40.63 -15.19 20.02
N VAL A 261 40.28 -16.36 20.59
CA VAL A 261 40.53 -16.61 22.03
C VAL A 261 41.29 -17.93 22.16
N PRO A 262 42.42 -17.99 22.90
CA PRO A 262 43.35 -19.11 22.86
C PRO A 262 42.82 -20.36 23.57
N ALA A 263 43.22 -21.51 23.03
CA ALA A 263 43.18 -22.78 23.73
C ALA A 263 44.01 -22.72 25.02
N ILE A 264 43.39 -23.03 26.16
CA ILE A 264 44.11 -23.50 27.35
C ILE A 264 43.81 -24.99 27.51
N GLN A 265 44.78 -25.81 27.12
CA GLN A 265 44.85 -27.22 27.49
C GLN A 265 45.36 -27.38 28.93
N LYS A 266 44.66 -28.26 29.66
CA LYS A 266 45.14 -29.23 30.66
C LYS A 266 45.74 -28.73 31.99
N LYS A 267 45.15 -29.20 33.10
CA LYS A 267 45.77 -30.26 33.92
C LYS A 267 44.76 -31.03 34.79
N LYS A 268 45.02 -32.33 34.88
CA LYS A 268 44.36 -33.39 35.70
C LYS A 268 44.55 -33.17 37.21
N THR A 269 43.95 -34.12 37.96
CA THR A 269 44.13 -34.52 39.38
C THR A 269 43.26 -33.72 40.34
N GLN A 270 42.41 -34.31 41.17
CA GLN A 270 42.36 -35.66 41.76
C GLN A 270 40.92 -35.97 42.19
#